data_AF-A0A3R6V0G3-F1
#
_entry.id   AF-A0A3R6V0G3-F1
#
_cell.length_a   1.000
_cell.length_b   1.000
_cell.length_c   1.000
_cell.angle_alpha   90.00
_cell.angle_beta   90.00
_cell.angle_gamma   90.00
#
_symmetry.space_group_name_H-M   'P 1'
#
loop_
_entity.id
_entity.type
_entity.pdbx_description
1 polymer ?
#
loop_
_entity_poly.entity_id
_entity_poly.type
_entity_poly.pdbx_seq_one_letter_code
_entity_poly.pdbx_strand_id
1 'polypeptide(L)'
;MKVTDTIQYVGVNDHRIDLFEGQYKVPNGMSYNSYVILDEKIAVMDTVDAEFTHQWLDNIQQVLDGRKPDYLIVQHMEPDHAANVANFLRVYPDTIVVATAKAFNMIHNFFELNLEGQKIEMGNGGTLSLGYHQLTFVFAPMVHWPEVMVTYDSTEKVLFSADGFGKFGALDIEEPWDDEARRYFIGIVGKYGVQVQNLLKVAATLDIQIICPLHGPVLTENLGHYIGLYDTWSSYQPENDGIVIAYTSVYGHTKMAVSLLADQLTANGCPKVVVYDLARDDMSQAVSDAFRYSKLILATTTYNASIYPFMNDFITRLVEHNYQNRTVGLIENGTWAPLAAKIMKEMMSKCKKIDWLKNSVHIWSSVKEENRKQIDAMTEELCKEYIAKDNSLANKNDMTALFRIGYGLYVVTSNDGKKDNGLIVNTVTQLTDNPYRVAVNINKENYSHHVIQQTGIMNVNCLSVDAPFSVFQQFGFQSGRTVDKFAGEKINRSGNGLVFLDKYINAFMSLKVEQYVDLGTHGMFICSVTEARVMSDQDTMTYTYYQQNVKPKPETDGKKGFVCKVCGYIYEGDELPEDIICPLCKHGAVDFEPIQ
;
A
#
# COMPACT_ATOMS: atom_id res chain seq x y z
N MET A 1 39.59 8.59 -3.80
CA MET A 1 39.15 7.70 -2.69
C MET A 1 39.48 6.27 -3.09
N LYS A 2 39.89 5.41 -2.15
CA LYS A 2 40.15 3.99 -2.41
C LYS A 2 38.88 3.20 -2.09
N VAL A 3 38.35 2.43 -3.05
CA VAL A 3 37.19 1.55 -2.81
C VAL A 3 37.67 0.20 -2.26
N THR A 4 38.58 -0.43 -3.00
CA THR A 4 39.33 -1.62 -2.58
C THR A 4 40.80 -1.48 -2.96
N ASP A 5 41.61 -2.52 -2.77
CA ASP A 5 43.00 -2.53 -3.21
C ASP A 5 43.16 -2.38 -4.73
N THR A 6 42.22 -2.92 -5.50
CA THR A 6 42.27 -2.93 -6.96
C THR A 6 41.22 -2.02 -7.62
N ILE A 7 40.20 -1.56 -6.88
CA ILE A 7 39.17 -0.64 -7.39
C ILE A 7 39.38 0.76 -6.83
N GLN A 8 39.61 1.73 -7.71
CA GLN A 8 39.90 3.13 -7.36
C GLN A 8 38.79 4.06 -7.85
N TYR A 9 38.44 5.05 -7.03
CA TYR A 9 37.53 6.13 -7.43
C TYR A 9 38.28 7.22 -8.20
N VAL A 10 37.78 7.60 -9.37
CA VAL A 10 38.34 8.66 -10.24
C VAL A 10 37.32 9.74 -10.64
N GLY A 11 36.12 9.72 -10.04
CA GLY A 11 35.07 10.70 -10.28
C GLY A 11 35.37 12.11 -9.75
N VAL A 12 34.36 12.97 -9.77
CA VAL A 12 34.46 14.41 -9.49
C VAL A 12 33.25 14.93 -8.70
N ASN A 13 33.42 16.07 -8.04
CA ASN A 13 32.34 16.83 -7.41
C ASN A 13 32.06 18.12 -8.21
N ASP A 14 30.78 18.39 -8.45
CA ASP A 14 30.27 19.63 -9.01
C ASP A 14 29.59 20.48 -7.94
N HIS A 15 30.26 21.56 -7.55
CA HIS A 15 29.75 22.58 -6.62
C HIS A 15 29.14 23.79 -7.30
N ARG A 16 29.18 23.83 -8.65
CA ARG A 16 28.70 24.96 -9.46
C ARG A 16 27.27 24.74 -9.96
N ILE A 17 26.84 23.49 -10.05
CA ILE A 17 25.47 23.14 -10.44
C ILE A 17 24.45 23.70 -9.45
N ASP A 18 23.44 24.41 -9.97
CA ASP A 18 22.30 24.90 -9.21
C ASP A 18 21.06 24.02 -9.38
N LEU A 19 20.89 23.45 -10.59
CA LEU A 19 19.80 22.57 -10.98
C LEU A 19 20.33 21.29 -11.67
N PHE A 20 20.11 20.13 -11.05
CA PHE A 20 20.31 18.84 -11.71
C PHE A 20 19.16 18.54 -12.69
N GLU A 21 19.48 18.06 -13.89
CA GLU A 21 18.57 17.92 -15.05
C GLU A 21 17.77 19.19 -15.39
N GLY A 22 18.24 20.37 -14.93
CA GLY A 22 17.51 21.63 -15.08
C GLY A 22 16.22 21.71 -14.23
N GLN A 23 16.00 20.81 -13.27
CA GLN A 23 14.79 20.75 -12.46
C GLN A 23 15.03 20.67 -10.95
N TYR A 24 16.02 19.90 -10.49
CA TYR A 24 16.21 19.60 -9.08
C TYR A 24 17.23 20.53 -8.45
N LYS A 25 16.81 21.32 -7.45
CA LYS A 25 17.73 22.18 -6.70
C LYS A 25 18.71 21.33 -5.90
N VAL A 26 20.00 21.52 -6.14
CA VAL A 26 21.08 20.74 -5.51
C VAL A 26 22.05 21.68 -4.78
N PRO A 27 21.63 22.31 -3.66
CA PRO A 27 22.44 23.32 -2.98
C PRO A 27 23.77 22.78 -2.43
N ASN A 28 23.87 21.46 -2.25
CA ASN A 28 25.07 20.76 -1.80
C ASN A 28 25.86 20.14 -2.98
N GLY A 29 25.59 20.59 -4.21
CA GLY A 29 26.26 20.12 -5.42
C GLY A 29 25.83 18.72 -5.86
N MET A 30 26.62 18.13 -6.74
CA MET A 30 26.47 16.77 -7.26
C MET A 30 27.82 16.08 -7.31
N SER A 31 27.82 14.74 -7.32
CA SER A 31 29.00 13.97 -7.69
C SER A 31 28.74 13.21 -8.98
N TYR A 32 29.75 13.15 -9.85
CA TYR A 32 29.77 12.28 -11.03
C TYR A 32 30.84 11.23 -10.81
N ASN A 33 30.42 10.03 -10.44
CA ASN A 33 31.31 8.97 -10.03
C ASN A 33 31.76 8.15 -11.23
N SER A 34 33.05 7.82 -11.24
CA SER A 34 33.66 6.91 -12.20
C SER A 34 34.74 6.13 -11.45
N TYR A 35 35.00 4.90 -11.91
CA TYR A 35 35.84 3.94 -11.19
C TYR A 35 36.85 3.29 -12.14
N VAL A 36 38.02 2.92 -11.63
CA VAL A 36 39.03 2.15 -12.36
C VAL A 36 39.26 0.83 -11.65
N ILE A 37 39.15 -0.28 -12.38
CA ILE A 37 39.48 -1.63 -11.91
C ILE A 37 40.88 -1.96 -12.43
N LEU A 38 41.84 -2.07 -11.52
CA LEU A 38 43.22 -2.40 -11.78
C LEU A 38 43.43 -3.92 -11.70
N ASP A 39 43.69 -4.53 -12.85
CA ASP A 39 43.92 -5.98 -12.97
C ASP A 39 44.96 -6.26 -14.06
N GLU A 40 45.11 -7.49 -14.54
CA GLU A 40 45.88 -7.82 -15.75
C GLU A 40 45.39 -6.99 -16.96
N LYS A 41 44.06 -6.88 -17.11
CA LYS A 41 43.38 -5.94 -18.00
C LYS A 41 42.67 -4.87 -17.22
N ILE A 42 42.86 -3.61 -17.59
CA ILE A 42 42.27 -2.49 -16.85
C ILE A 42 40.93 -2.08 -17.45
N ALA A 43 39.92 -1.90 -16.60
CA ALA A 43 38.62 -1.34 -16.99
C ALA A 43 38.38 0.02 -16.33
N VAL A 44 37.90 0.98 -17.12
CA VAL A 44 37.33 2.24 -16.64
C VAL A 44 35.81 2.14 -16.71
N MET A 45 35.13 2.45 -15.62
CA MET A 45 33.68 2.36 -15.45
C MET A 45 33.07 3.75 -15.62
N ASP A 46 32.26 3.90 -16.68
CA ASP A 46 31.56 5.13 -17.07
C ASP A 46 32.49 6.35 -17.13
N THR A 47 31.92 7.49 -17.50
CA THR A 47 32.63 8.77 -17.56
C THR A 47 31.95 9.79 -16.65
N VAL A 48 32.22 11.08 -16.85
CA VAL A 48 31.62 12.16 -16.07
C VAL A 48 31.10 13.24 -17.02
N ASP A 49 30.38 14.22 -16.46
CA ASP A 49 29.90 15.38 -17.17
C ASP A 49 31.00 16.09 -17.96
N ALA A 50 30.63 16.67 -19.11
CA ALA A 50 31.54 17.34 -20.03
C ALA A 50 32.37 18.44 -19.37
N GLU A 51 31.81 19.17 -18.39
CA GLU A 51 32.50 20.26 -17.69
C GLU A 51 33.74 19.75 -16.92
N PHE A 52 33.77 18.47 -16.54
CA PHE A 52 34.83 17.86 -15.73
C PHE A 52 35.79 16.97 -16.52
N THR A 53 35.76 17.05 -17.86
CA THR A 53 36.60 16.25 -18.78
C THR A 53 38.07 16.17 -18.33
N HIS A 54 38.71 17.31 -18.10
CA HIS A 54 40.14 17.37 -17.81
C HIS A 54 40.47 16.80 -16.43
N GLN A 55 39.71 17.20 -15.40
CA GLN A 55 39.92 16.71 -14.04
C GLN A 55 39.77 15.19 -13.96
N TRP A 56 38.75 14.64 -14.63
CA TRP A 56 38.53 13.19 -14.65
C TRP A 56 39.64 12.43 -15.40
N LEU A 57 40.11 12.95 -16.55
CA LEU A 57 41.24 12.35 -17.26
C LEU A 57 42.54 12.42 -16.44
N ASP A 58 42.78 13.51 -15.71
CA ASP A 58 43.94 13.64 -14.80
C ASP A 58 43.87 12.61 -13.66
N ASN A 59 42.68 12.42 -13.06
CA ASN A 59 42.45 11.40 -12.03
C ASN A 59 42.73 9.98 -12.56
N ILE A 60 42.24 9.67 -13.77
CA ILE A 60 42.51 8.39 -14.43
C ILE A 60 44.00 8.21 -14.66
N GLN A 61 44.67 9.20 -15.25
CA GLN A 61 46.10 9.14 -15.54
C GLN A 61 46.92 8.89 -14.27
N GLN A 62 46.56 9.53 -13.16
CA GLN A 62 47.20 9.33 -11.87
C GLN A 62 47.04 7.89 -11.36
N VAL A 63 45.84 7.32 -11.46
CA VAL A 63 45.57 5.94 -11.00
C VAL A 63 46.23 4.90 -11.91
N LEU A 64 46.30 5.16 -13.21
CA LEU A 64 46.91 4.24 -14.18
C LEU A 64 48.44 4.15 -14.04
N ASP A 65 49.11 5.18 -13.51
CA ASP A 65 50.57 5.23 -13.31
C ASP A 65 51.36 4.76 -14.55
N GLY A 66 51.00 5.30 -15.72
CA GLY A 66 51.62 4.97 -17.00
C GLY A 66 51.12 3.70 -17.70
N ARG A 67 50.23 2.93 -17.06
CA ARG A 67 49.50 1.82 -17.71
C ARG A 67 48.41 2.38 -18.64
N LYS A 68 47.88 1.52 -19.51
CA LYS A 68 46.79 1.88 -20.44
C LYS A 68 45.52 1.08 -20.11
N PRO A 69 44.33 1.67 -20.27
CA PRO A 69 43.07 0.97 -20.07
C PRO A 69 42.76 0.06 -21.27
N ASP A 70 42.37 -1.18 -20.99
CA ASP A 70 41.93 -2.15 -22.01
C ASP A 70 40.45 -1.95 -22.35
N TYR A 71 39.63 -1.59 -21.34
CA TYR A 71 38.20 -1.45 -21.48
C TYR A 71 37.66 -0.11 -20.98
N LEU A 72 36.70 0.44 -21.70
CA LEU A 72 35.75 1.45 -21.20
C LEU A 72 34.38 0.78 -21.12
N ILE A 73 33.90 0.53 -19.91
CA ILE A 73 32.58 -0.06 -19.67
C ILE A 73 31.58 1.09 -19.52
N VAL A 74 30.60 1.15 -20.41
CA VAL A 74 29.55 2.19 -20.41
C VAL A 74 28.23 1.54 -20.02
N GLN A 75 27.83 1.77 -18.77
CA GLN A 75 26.63 1.23 -18.15
C GLN A 75 25.39 2.06 -18.48
N HIS A 76 25.56 3.37 -18.64
CA HIS A 76 24.49 4.32 -18.87
C HIS A 76 24.95 5.44 -19.82
N MET A 77 24.07 5.89 -20.71
CA MET A 77 24.36 6.88 -21.75
C MET A 77 23.88 8.30 -21.45
N GLU A 78 23.35 8.56 -20.26
CA GLU A 78 23.03 9.94 -19.90
C GLU A 78 24.32 10.79 -19.84
N PRO A 79 24.31 12.03 -20.39
CA PRO A 79 25.55 12.77 -20.63
C PRO A 79 26.37 13.10 -19.38
N ASP A 80 25.77 13.20 -18.20
CA ASP A 80 26.48 13.41 -16.94
C ASP A 80 27.40 12.24 -16.54
N HIS A 81 27.22 11.07 -17.17
CA HIS A 81 28.10 9.91 -17.05
C HIS A 81 28.69 9.43 -18.38
N ALA A 82 28.26 9.96 -19.52
CA ALA A 82 28.69 9.47 -20.84
C ALA A 82 29.30 10.53 -21.76
N ALA A 83 29.23 11.82 -21.42
CA ALA A 83 29.69 12.90 -22.31
C ALA A 83 31.15 12.78 -22.76
N ASN A 84 31.97 12.07 -21.98
CA ASN A 84 33.40 11.96 -22.19
C ASN A 84 33.86 10.69 -22.93
N VAL A 85 32.95 9.84 -23.42
CA VAL A 85 33.31 8.63 -24.19
C VAL A 85 34.22 8.98 -25.38
N ALA A 86 33.86 9.99 -26.18
CA ALA A 86 34.65 10.40 -27.34
C ALA A 86 36.01 11.01 -26.95
N ASN A 87 36.06 11.79 -25.86
CA ASN A 87 37.30 12.39 -25.38
C ASN A 87 38.25 11.34 -24.82
N PHE A 88 37.72 10.38 -24.07
CA PHE A 88 38.48 9.25 -23.53
C PHE A 88 39.14 8.43 -24.64
N LEU A 89 38.40 8.08 -25.70
CA LEU A 89 38.93 7.32 -26.83
C LEU A 89 39.95 8.10 -27.68
N ARG A 90 39.94 9.44 -27.64
CA ARG A 90 41.01 10.23 -28.26
C ARG A 90 42.33 10.12 -27.49
N VAL A 91 42.25 9.99 -26.16
CA VAL A 91 43.43 9.86 -25.27
C VAL A 91 43.92 8.40 -25.26
N TYR A 92 42.99 7.44 -25.24
CA TYR A 92 43.26 6.00 -25.19
C TYR A 92 42.63 5.30 -26.41
N PRO A 93 43.21 5.45 -27.62
CA PRO A 93 42.61 4.97 -28.88
C PRO A 93 42.61 3.45 -29.06
N ASP A 94 43.35 2.72 -28.22
CA ASP A 94 43.45 1.26 -28.25
C ASP A 94 42.39 0.58 -27.36
N THR A 95 41.59 1.36 -26.61
CA THR A 95 40.60 0.83 -25.66
C THR A 95 39.37 0.24 -26.36
N ILE A 96 38.89 -0.90 -25.86
CA ILE A 96 37.66 -1.55 -26.31
C ILE A 96 36.47 -1.04 -25.48
N VAL A 97 35.41 -0.56 -26.14
CA VAL A 97 34.19 -0.15 -25.44
C VAL A 97 33.30 -1.37 -25.17
N VAL A 98 32.82 -1.51 -23.93
CA VAL A 98 31.89 -2.58 -23.52
C VAL A 98 30.58 -1.94 -23.12
N ALA A 99 29.49 -2.26 -23.83
CA ALA A 99 28.18 -1.68 -23.56
C ALA A 99 27.06 -2.59 -24.10
N THR A 100 25.81 -2.23 -23.83
CA THR A 100 24.66 -2.90 -24.46
C THR A 100 24.50 -2.49 -25.92
N ALA A 101 23.79 -3.29 -26.71
CA ALA A 101 23.45 -2.97 -28.10
C ALA A 101 22.77 -1.59 -28.25
N LYS A 102 21.89 -1.26 -27.29
CA LYS A 102 21.19 0.02 -27.26
C LYS A 102 22.13 1.18 -26.94
N ALA A 103 23.05 0.99 -26.00
CA ALA A 103 24.06 1.99 -25.67
C ALA A 103 24.94 2.30 -26.88
N PHE A 104 25.36 1.29 -27.67
CA PHE A 104 26.13 1.55 -28.90
C PHE A 104 25.38 2.41 -29.93
N ASN A 105 24.07 2.20 -30.09
CA ASN A 105 23.26 3.07 -30.96
C ASN A 105 23.24 4.50 -30.42
N MET A 106 23.16 4.69 -29.11
CA MET A 106 23.20 6.02 -28.49
C MET A 106 24.57 6.67 -28.59
N ILE A 107 25.67 5.93 -28.39
CA ILE A 107 27.06 6.39 -28.58
C ILE A 107 27.23 6.95 -30.00
N HIS A 108 26.78 6.21 -31.01
CA HIS A 108 26.81 6.68 -32.39
C HIS A 108 25.99 7.96 -32.56
N ASN A 109 24.80 8.05 -31.97
CA ASN A 109 23.94 9.23 -32.12
C ASN A 109 24.48 10.47 -31.39
N PHE A 110 25.11 10.32 -30.23
CA PHE A 110 25.68 11.43 -29.46
C PHE A 110 27.02 11.91 -30.02
N PHE A 111 27.84 11.00 -30.53
CA PHE A 111 29.26 11.29 -30.81
C PHE A 111 29.71 10.97 -32.24
N GLU A 112 28.85 10.36 -33.07
CA GLU A 112 29.19 9.90 -34.43
C GLU A 112 30.41 8.96 -34.47
N LEU A 113 30.66 8.24 -33.37
CA LEU A 113 31.79 7.32 -33.26
C LEU A 113 31.53 6.01 -34.01
N ASN A 114 32.48 5.61 -34.84
CA ASN A 114 32.55 4.26 -35.38
C ASN A 114 33.47 3.40 -34.51
N LEU A 115 32.89 2.41 -33.82
CA LEU A 115 33.60 1.49 -32.92
C LEU A 115 33.75 0.09 -33.51
N GLU A 116 33.69 -0.05 -34.84
CA GLU A 116 33.92 -1.34 -35.52
C GLU A 116 35.31 -1.88 -35.19
N GLY A 117 35.37 -3.13 -34.70
CA GLY A 117 36.60 -3.75 -34.23
C GLY A 117 37.10 -3.29 -32.84
N GLN A 118 36.45 -2.30 -32.22
CA GLN A 118 36.79 -1.75 -30.90
C GLN A 118 35.59 -1.75 -29.94
N LYS A 119 34.66 -2.70 -30.12
CA LYS A 119 33.50 -2.86 -29.26
C LYS A 119 33.23 -4.30 -28.84
N ILE A 120 32.70 -4.46 -27.63
CA ILE A 120 32.08 -5.68 -27.12
C ILE A 120 30.62 -5.36 -26.80
N GLU A 121 29.71 -5.95 -27.57
CA GLU A 121 28.28 -5.91 -27.28
C GLU A 121 27.94 -6.94 -26.20
N MET A 122 27.60 -6.44 -25.01
CA MET A 122 27.32 -7.27 -23.86
C MET A 122 25.85 -7.69 -23.84
N GLY A 123 25.61 -8.98 -23.61
CA GLY A 123 24.26 -9.53 -23.38
C GLY A 123 23.92 -9.59 -21.89
N ASN A 124 22.63 -9.74 -21.56
CA ASN A 124 22.19 -9.90 -20.18
C ASN A 124 22.72 -11.20 -19.57
N GLY A 125 23.38 -11.12 -18.42
CA GLY A 125 24.11 -12.22 -17.78
C GLY A 125 25.46 -12.53 -18.44
N GLY A 126 25.92 -11.71 -19.40
CA GLY A 126 27.24 -11.84 -20.01
C GLY A 126 28.35 -11.59 -19.00
N THR A 127 29.55 -12.08 -19.28
CA THR A 127 30.68 -12.00 -18.37
C THR A 127 31.95 -11.50 -19.07
N LEU A 128 32.84 -10.85 -18.32
CA LEU A 128 34.14 -10.38 -18.79
C LEU A 128 35.16 -10.62 -17.67
N SER A 129 36.20 -11.40 -17.97
CA SER A 129 37.35 -11.55 -17.07
C SER A 129 38.38 -10.48 -17.39
N LEU A 130 38.86 -9.82 -16.34
CA LEU A 130 39.97 -8.87 -16.39
C LEU A 130 41.31 -9.51 -15.96
N GLY A 131 41.29 -10.77 -15.56
CA GLY A 131 42.37 -11.43 -14.82
C GLY A 131 41.83 -11.99 -13.51
N TYR A 132 42.13 -11.32 -12.41
CA TYR A 132 41.60 -11.58 -11.06
C TYR A 132 40.09 -11.30 -10.94
N HIS A 133 39.62 -10.20 -11.51
CA HIS A 133 38.23 -9.76 -11.47
C HIS A 133 37.38 -10.49 -12.52
N GLN A 134 36.21 -10.94 -12.07
CA GLN A 134 35.23 -11.60 -12.91
C GLN A 134 33.92 -10.81 -12.88
N LEU A 135 33.72 -10.02 -13.95
CA LEU A 135 32.58 -9.15 -14.12
C LEU A 135 31.40 -9.92 -14.72
N THR A 136 30.21 -9.63 -14.23
CA THR A 136 28.92 -10.10 -14.75
C THR A 136 28.00 -8.90 -14.99
N PHE A 137 27.41 -8.81 -16.16
CA PHE A 137 26.57 -7.68 -16.57
C PHE A 137 25.10 -8.05 -16.51
N VAL A 138 24.29 -7.22 -15.86
CA VAL A 138 22.86 -7.44 -15.69
C VAL A 138 22.12 -6.26 -16.28
N PHE A 139 21.20 -6.52 -17.20
CA PHE A 139 20.41 -5.44 -17.82
C PHE A 139 19.39 -4.89 -16.83
N ALA A 140 19.28 -3.57 -16.78
CA ALA A 140 18.39 -2.83 -15.91
C ALA A 140 17.56 -1.81 -16.74
N PRO A 141 16.80 -2.27 -17.75
CA PRO A 141 16.11 -1.37 -18.67
C PRO A 141 15.04 -0.55 -17.95
N MET A 142 15.00 0.75 -18.25
CA MET A 142 14.15 1.75 -17.60
C MET A 142 14.47 1.95 -16.11
N VAL A 143 15.72 1.69 -15.71
CA VAL A 143 16.27 2.09 -14.40
C VAL A 143 17.45 3.05 -14.61
N HIS A 144 17.24 4.28 -15.14
CA HIS A 144 15.97 4.87 -15.61
C HIS A 144 15.86 4.95 -17.14
N TRP A 145 16.94 4.72 -17.88
CA TRP A 145 16.97 4.71 -19.35
C TRP A 145 16.91 3.29 -19.95
N PRO A 146 16.53 3.12 -21.23
CA PRO A 146 16.26 1.81 -21.83
C PRO A 146 17.51 0.93 -22.07
N GLU A 147 18.72 1.50 -22.09
CA GLU A 147 20.00 0.82 -22.34
C GLU A 147 20.74 0.41 -21.07
N VAL A 148 20.30 0.88 -19.91
CA VAL A 148 21.03 0.75 -18.65
C VAL A 148 21.34 -0.71 -18.33
N MET A 149 22.57 -0.94 -17.88
CA MET A 149 23.01 -2.19 -17.27
C MET A 149 23.78 -1.90 -15.99
N VAL A 150 23.80 -2.86 -15.07
CA VAL A 150 24.67 -2.84 -13.87
C VAL A 150 25.73 -3.91 -14.01
N THR A 151 26.87 -3.71 -13.35
CA THR A 151 28.02 -4.63 -13.42
C THR A 151 28.34 -5.14 -12.03
N TYR A 152 28.34 -6.46 -11.86
CA TYR A 152 28.73 -7.12 -10.62
C TYR A 152 30.10 -7.75 -10.77
N ASP A 153 31.05 -7.33 -9.96
CA ASP A 153 32.31 -8.03 -9.76
C ASP A 153 32.14 -9.10 -8.67
N SER A 154 32.17 -10.35 -9.10
CA SER A 154 32.02 -11.50 -8.20
C SER A 154 33.26 -11.79 -7.36
N THR A 155 34.42 -11.25 -7.73
CA THR A 155 35.69 -11.49 -7.03
C THR A 155 35.75 -10.68 -5.74
N GLU A 156 35.51 -9.36 -5.83
CA GLU A 156 35.51 -8.47 -4.66
C GLU A 156 34.10 -8.11 -4.15
N LYS A 157 33.06 -8.71 -4.73
CA LYS A 157 31.66 -8.55 -4.29
C LYS A 157 31.15 -7.11 -4.42
N VAL A 158 31.53 -6.45 -5.49
CA VAL A 158 31.21 -5.04 -5.77
C VAL A 158 30.14 -4.95 -6.86
N LEU A 159 29.07 -4.21 -6.58
CA LEU A 159 28.05 -3.85 -7.56
C LEU A 159 28.27 -2.42 -8.04
N PHE A 160 28.65 -2.24 -9.30
CA PHE A 160 28.55 -0.95 -9.99
C PHE A 160 27.11 -0.79 -10.47
N SER A 161 26.37 0.13 -9.87
CA SER A 161 24.90 0.13 -9.91
C SER A 161 24.28 1.11 -10.90
N ALA A 162 25.09 1.71 -11.79
CA ALA A 162 24.69 2.88 -12.57
C ALA A 162 24.09 3.95 -11.62
N ASP A 163 22.95 4.55 -11.96
CA ASP A 163 22.24 5.52 -11.09
C ASP A 163 21.58 4.89 -9.87
N GLY A 164 21.42 3.57 -9.87
CA GLY A 164 20.86 2.84 -8.75
C GLY A 164 21.68 3.12 -7.48
N PHE A 165 20.98 3.32 -6.37
CA PHE A 165 21.54 3.65 -5.04
C PHE A 165 22.21 5.03 -4.91
N GLY A 166 22.06 5.90 -5.92
CA GLY A 166 22.56 7.27 -5.86
C GLY A 166 21.76 8.20 -4.94
N LYS A 167 22.33 9.37 -4.67
CA LYS A 167 21.66 10.50 -4.01
C LYS A 167 22.10 11.82 -4.65
N PHE A 168 21.31 12.88 -4.47
CA PHE A 168 21.79 14.24 -4.72
C PHE A 168 22.86 14.64 -3.69
N GLY A 169 23.77 15.54 -4.08
CA GLY A 169 24.85 16.05 -3.21
C GLY A 169 26.26 15.60 -3.63
N ALA A 170 27.24 16.48 -3.42
CA ALA A 170 28.66 16.20 -3.61
C ALA A 170 29.23 15.31 -2.48
N LEU A 171 30.31 14.57 -2.77
CA LEU A 171 30.91 13.60 -1.83
C LEU A 171 31.66 14.22 -0.65
N ASP A 172 32.06 15.49 -0.78
CA ASP A 172 32.80 16.23 0.24
C ASP A 172 31.87 17.03 1.18
N ILE A 173 30.55 16.86 1.05
CA ILE A 173 29.54 17.39 1.96
C ILE A 173 28.97 16.25 2.82
N GLU A 174 29.01 16.42 4.14
CA GLU A 174 28.48 15.44 5.08
C GLU A 174 26.96 15.65 5.24
N GLU A 175 26.18 14.70 4.73
CA GLU A 175 24.72 14.68 4.88
C GLU A 175 24.18 13.24 4.92
N PRO A 176 23.06 13.00 5.63
CA PRO A 176 22.42 11.69 5.64
C PRO A 176 22.03 11.23 4.23
N TRP A 177 22.20 9.93 3.94
CA TRP A 177 21.87 9.37 2.63
C TRP A 177 20.36 9.39 2.36
N ASP A 178 19.54 8.96 3.33
CA ASP A 178 18.13 8.61 3.15
C ASP A 178 17.26 9.69 2.50
N ASP A 179 17.36 10.94 2.93
CA ASP A 179 16.44 11.99 2.47
C ASP A 179 16.74 12.42 1.03
N GLU A 180 18.02 12.69 0.69
CA GLU A 180 18.40 13.01 -0.69
C GLU A 180 18.38 11.78 -1.62
N ALA A 181 18.62 10.57 -1.11
CA ALA A 181 18.47 9.34 -1.89
C ALA A 181 17.00 9.05 -2.22
N ARG A 182 16.08 9.29 -1.28
CA ARG A 182 14.63 9.22 -1.56
C ARG A 182 14.24 10.23 -2.62
N ARG A 183 14.70 11.48 -2.47
CA ARG A 183 14.40 12.56 -3.40
C ARG A 183 14.96 12.26 -4.80
N TYR A 184 16.18 11.73 -4.86
CA TYR A 184 16.82 11.22 -6.07
C TYR A 184 16.01 10.08 -6.68
N PHE A 185 15.76 9.00 -5.93
CA PHE A 185 15.00 7.85 -6.40
C PHE A 185 13.64 8.25 -6.97
N ILE A 186 12.87 9.03 -6.21
CA ILE A 186 11.53 9.45 -6.61
C ILE A 186 11.59 10.35 -7.83
N GLY A 187 12.54 11.30 -7.90
CA GLY A 187 12.68 12.22 -9.04
C GLY A 187 13.18 11.56 -10.33
N ILE A 188 14.05 10.56 -10.23
CA ILE A 188 14.76 9.98 -11.38
C ILE A 188 14.05 8.72 -11.89
N VAL A 189 13.73 7.78 -10.99
CA VAL A 189 13.25 6.44 -11.36
C VAL A 189 11.92 6.05 -10.70
N GLY A 190 11.31 6.93 -9.89
CA GLY A 190 10.15 6.62 -9.05
C GLY A 190 8.95 6.04 -9.80
N LYS A 191 8.79 6.38 -11.09
CA LYS A 191 7.77 5.81 -11.99
C LYS A 191 7.97 4.32 -12.29
N TYR A 192 9.21 3.86 -12.31
CA TYR A 192 9.63 2.54 -12.80
C TYR A 192 9.83 1.53 -11.66
N GLY A 193 9.00 1.62 -10.61
CA GLY A 193 9.10 0.72 -9.46
C GLY A 193 9.07 -0.78 -9.81
N VAL A 194 8.33 -1.21 -10.84
CA VAL A 194 8.32 -2.63 -11.27
C VAL A 194 9.69 -3.06 -11.83
N GLN A 195 10.35 -2.19 -12.57
CA GLN A 195 11.66 -2.44 -13.16
C GLN A 195 12.74 -2.50 -12.07
N VAL A 196 12.68 -1.57 -11.12
CA VAL A 196 13.54 -1.60 -9.93
C VAL A 196 13.33 -2.90 -9.13
N GLN A 197 12.07 -3.28 -8.86
CA GLN A 197 11.73 -4.54 -8.17
C GLN A 197 12.29 -5.78 -8.88
N ASN A 198 12.27 -5.81 -10.22
CA ASN A 198 12.85 -6.90 -10.99
C ASN A 198 14.38 -6.93 -10.86
N LEU A 199 15.03 -5.77 -10.88
CA LEU A 199 16.47 -5.67 -10.67
C LEU A 199 16.87 -6.10 -9.25
N LEU A 200 16.13 -5.67 -8.22
CA LEU A 200 16.37 -6.07 -6.83
C LEU A 200 16.27 -7.59 -6.63
N LYS A 201 15.35 -8.27 -7.33
CA LYS A 201 15.26 -9.75 -7.31
C LYS A 201 16.50 -10.42 -7.88
N VAL A 202 17.13 -9.84 -8.89
CA VAL A 202 18.41 -10.34 -9.44
C VAL A 202 19.55 -10.02 -8.47
N ALA A 203 19.59 -8.79 -7.93
CA ALA A 203 20.59 -8.39 -6.94
C ALA A 203 20.57 -9.28 -5.69
N ALA A 204 19.39 -9.74 -5.26
CA ALA A 204 19.21 -10.66 -4.15
C ALA A 204 19.84 -12.05 -4.36
N THR A 205 20.21 -12.42 -5.58
CA THR A 205 20.94 -13.68 -5.85
C THR A 205 22.46 -13.49 -5.87
N LEU A 206 22.95 -12.27 -5.66
CA LEU A 206 24.37 -11.92 -5.67
C LEU A 206 24.85 -11.69 -4.23
N ASP A 207 26.11 -12.04 -3.95
CA ASP A 207 26.75 -11.77 -2.65
C ASP A 207 27.40 -10.38 -2.68
N ILE A 208 26.60 -9.33 -2.54
CA ILE A 208 27.04 -7.94 -2.64
C ILE A 208 27.54 -7.45 -1.28
N GLN A 209 28.74 -6.85 -1.26
CA GLN A 209 29.36 -6.25 -0.07
C GLN A 209 29.62 -4.74 -0.25
N ILE A 210 29.73 -4.26 -1.49
CA ILE A 210 29.95 -2.85 -1.81
C ILE A 210 29.05 -2.46 -2.98
N ILE A 211 28.41 -1.29 -2.91
CA ILE A 211 27.65 -0.68 -4.01
C ILE A 211 28.33 0.63 -4.43
N CYS A 212 28.64 0.74 -5.71
CA CYS A 212 29.32 1.86 -6.36
C CYS A 212 28.34 2.55 -7.33
N PRO A 213 27.56 3.55 -6.88
CA PRO A 213 26.64 4.29 -7.74
C PRO A 213 27.37 5.35 -8.58
N LEU A 214 26.70 5.87 -9.62
CA LEU A 214 27.19 6.98 -10.45
C LEU A 214 27.02 8.36 -9.79
N HIS A 215 26.20 8.46 -8.74
CA HIS A 215 26.12 9.63 -7.87
C HIS A 215 26.08 9.24 -6.39
N GLY A 216 26.50 10.14 -5.51
CA GLY A 216 26.50 9.90 -4.07
C GLY A 216 27.59 8.92 -3.61
N PRO A 217 27.63 8.59 -2.32
CA PRO A 217 28.73 7.84 -1.72
C PRO A 217 28.74 6.37 -2.14
N VAL A 218 29.92 5.76 -2.09
CA VAL A 218 30.09 4.30 -2.11
C VAL A 218 29.49 3.71 -0.82
N LEU A 219 28.71 2.65 -0.94
CA LEU A 219 27.98 2.03 0.17
C LEU A 219 28.63 0.69 0.54
N THR A 220 29.17 0.56 1.75
CA THR A 220 29.94 -0.62 2.20
C THR A 220 29.38 -1.27 3.47
N GLU A 221 28.52 -0.56 4.22
CA GLU A 221 27.98 -1.01 5.51
C GLU A 221 26.46 -0.90 5.49
N ASN A 222 25.75 -1.76 6.23
CA ASN A 222 24.28 -1.71 6.35
C ASN A 222 23.54 -1.79 5.00
N LEU A 223 24.01 -2.60 4.05
CA LEU A 223 23.36 -2.75 2.75
C LEU A 223 21.89 -3.16 2.82
N GLY A 224 21.49 -3.88 3.89
CA GLY A 224 20.10 -4.22 4.16
C GLY A 224 19.18 -2.99 4.31
N HIS A 225 19.70 -1.88 4.85
CA HIS A 225 18.97 -0.61 4.93
C HIS A 225 18.74 0.00 3.55
N TYR A 226 19.79 0.20 2.75
CA TYR A 226 19.69 0.80 1.42
C TYR A 226 18.80 -0.02 0.48
N ILE A 227 19.00 -1.34 0.46
CA ILE A 227 18.19 -2.28 -0.34
C ILE A 227 16.74 -2.28 0.15
N GLY A 228 16.51 -2.28 1.47
CA GLY A 228 15.17 -2.23 2.06
C GLY A 228 14.42 -0.93 1.73
N LEU A 229 15.13 0.20 1.69
CA LEU A 229 14.55 1.48 1.25
C LEU A 229 14.20 1.46 -0.24
N TYR A 230 15.09 0.98 -1.11
CA TYR A 230 14.79 0.79 -2.53
C TYR A 230 13.60 -0.15 -2.76
N ASP A 231 13.49 -1.25 -2.00
CA ASP A 231 12.33 -2.16 -2.03
C ASP A 231 11.05 -1.44 -1.61
N THR A 232 11.09 -0.66 -0.53
CA THR A 232 9.98 0.15 -0.03
C THR A 232 9.50 1.16 -1.08
N TRP A 233 10.42 1.94 -1.65
CA TRP A 233 10.09 3.00 -2.60
C TRP A 233 9.58 2.43 -3.92
N SER A 234 10.23 1.39 -4.45
CA SER A 234 9.84 0.75 -5.71
C SER A 234 8.56 -0.09 -5.64
N SER A 235 8.18 -0.56 -4.44
CA SER A 235 6.87 -1.18 -4.17
C SER A 235 5.78 -0.16 -3.82
N TYR A 236 6.12 1.13 -3.80
CA TYR A 236 5.22 2.25 -3.49
C TYR A 236 4.60 2.15 -2.09
N GLN A 237 5.27 1.47 -1.16
CA GLN A 237 4.87 1.46 0.24
C GLN A 237 5.32 2.76 0.92
N PRO A 238 4.57 3.26 1.92
CA PRO A 238 5.06 4.35 2.75
C PRO A 238 6.23 3.85 3.60
N GLU A 239 7.24 4.69 3.76
CA GLU A 239 8.38 4.38 4.63
C GLU A 239 8.04 4.63 6.10
N ASN A 240 7.29 5.69 6.37
CA ASN A 240 6.96 6.09 7.74
C ASN A 240 5.48 6.37 7.91
N ASP A 241 5.00 6.20 9.14
CA ASP A 241 3.71 6.74 9.55
C ASP A 241 3.79 8.26 9.67
N GLY A 242 2.80 8.96 9.12
CA GLY A 242 2.72 10.41 9.16
C GLY A 242 1.76 10.96 8.12
N ILE A 243 1.65 12.28 8.07
CA ILE A 243 0.72 13.00 7.19
C ILE A 243 1.46 14.15 6.53
N VAL A 244 1.40 14.21 5.20
CA VAL A 244 1.80 15.40 4.43
C VAL A 244 0.57 16.26 4.16
N ILE A 245 0.68 17.57 4.38
CA ILE A 245 -0.30 18.56 3.97
C ILE A 245 0.33 19.45 2.92
N ALA A 246 -0.01 19.21 1.66
CA ALA A 246 0.40 20.04 0.54
C ALA A 246 -0.71 21.08 0.28
N TYR A 247 -0.36 22.36 0.28
CA TYR A 247 -1.33 23.42 0.11
C TYR A 247 -0.88 24.56 -0.79
N THR A 248 -1.87 25.31 -1.27
CA THR A 248 -1.67 26.65 -1.84
C THR A 248 -2.71 27.59 -1.25
N SER A 249 -2.35 28.86 -1.06
CA SER A 249 -3.28 29.85 -0.51
C SER A 249 -3.06 31.25 -1.09
N VAL A 250 -4.11 31.80 -1.70
CA VAL A 250 -4.07 33.14 -2.32
C VAL A 250 -4.30 34.24 -1.28
N TYR A 251 -5.33 34.10 -0.45
CA TYR A 251 -5.74 35.11 0.54
C TYR A 251 -5.67 34.62 2.00
N GLY A 252 -4.91 33.55 2.26
CA GLY A 252 -4.59 33.10 3.62
C GLY A 252 -5.62 32.19 4.31
N HIS A 253 -6.87 32.13 3.88
CA HIS A 253 -7.87 31.28 4.55
C HIS A 253 -7.65 29.77 4.36
N THR A 254 -7.14 29.33 3.19
CA THR A 254 -6.70 27.93 3.03
C THR A 254 -5.52 27.61 3.94
N LYS A 255 -4.54 28.53 4.04
CA LYS A 255 -3.42 28.41 4.98
C LYS A 255 -3.88 28.33 6.43
N MET A 256 -4.88 29.13 6.81
CA MET A 256 -5.48 29.11 8.15
C MET A 256 -6.10 27.75 8.46
N ALA A 257 -6.88 27.18 7.53
CA ALA A 257 -7.45 25.84 7.72
C ALA A 257 -6.38 24.75 7.82
N VAL A 258 -5.34 24.83 6.99
CA VAL A 258 -4.18 23.92 7.04
C VAL A 258 -3.44 24.01 8.37
N SER A 259 -3.24 25.23 8.88
CA SER A 259 -2.57 25.44 10.18
C SER A 259 -3.38 24.82 11.32
N LEU A 260 -4.71 25.05 11.34
CA LEU A 260 -5.61 24.45 12.32
C LEU A 260 -5.58 22.91 12.26
N LEU A 261 -5.65 22.33 11.05
CA LEU A 261 -5.55 20.89 10.87
C LEU A 261 -4.20 20.34 11.37
N ALA A 262 -3.08 20.98 11.01
CA ALA A 262 -1.75 20.55 11.43
C ALA A 262 -1.59 20.55 12.96
N ASP A 263 -2.07 21.60 13.63
CA ASP A 263 -2.07 21.72 15.09
C ASP A 263 -2.89 20.60 15.74
N GLN A 264 -4.08 20.32 15.20
CA GLN A 264 -4.97 19.29 15.71
C GLN A 264 -4.43 17.87 15.48
N LEU A 265 -3.85 17.59 14.30
CA LEU A 265 -3.23 16.29 14.02
C LEU A 265 -2.10 16.01 15.01
N THR A 266 -1.25 17.01 15.26
CA THR A 266 -0.17 16.91 16.24
C THR A 266 -0.71 16.68 17.65
N ALA A 267 -1.73 17.45 18.06
CA ALA A 267 -2.37 17.30 19.37
C ALA A 267 -3.04 15.93 19.57
N ASN A 268 -3.52 15.30 18.49
CA ASN A 268 -4.17 13.98 18.51
C ASN A 268 -3.19 12.82 18.22
N GLY A 269 -1.90 13.03 18.50
CA GLY A 269 -0.91 11.95 18.49
C GLY A 269 -0.43 11.52 17.11
N CYS A 270 -0.60 12.33 16.07
CA CYS A 270 0.03 12.06 14.78
C CYS A 270 1.56 12.06 14.95
N PRO A 271 2.29 10.99 14.56
CA PRO A 271 3.73 10.88 14.81
C PRO A 271 4.54 11.93 14.05
N LYS A 272 4.06 12.34 12.87
CA LYS A 272 4.69 13.35 12.04
C LYS A 272 3.67 14.04 11.14
N VAL A 273 3.66 15.37 11.19
CA VAL A 273 2.93 16.23 10.26
C VAL A 273 3.97 17.07 9.50
N VAL A 274 3.94 16.99 8.17
CA VAL A 274 4.77 17.81 7.28
C VAL A 274 3.87 18.71 6.46
N VAL A 275 4.18 20.01 6.38
CA VAL A 275 3.33 21.00 5.70
C VAL A 275 4.15 21.69 4.62
N TYR A 276 3.64 21.66 3.39
CA TYR A 276 4.24 22.29 2.21
C TYR A 276 3.34 23.37 1.64
N ASP A 277 3.82 24.61 1.60
CA ASP A 277 3.31 25.67 0.76
C ASP A 277 3.90 25.51 -0.65
N LEU A 278 3.14 24.88 -1.54
CA LEU A 278 3.62 24.50 -2.88
C LEU A 278 4.02 25.69 -3.75
N ALA A 279 3.65 26.92 -3.38
CA ALA A 279 4.06 28.14 -4.09
C ALA A 279 5.41 28.70 -3.61
N ARG A 280 6.01 28.12 -2.57
CA ARG A 280 7.21 28.65 -1.89
C ARG A 280 8.26 27.57 -1.63
N ASP A 281 7.81 26.40 -1.19
CA ASP A 281 8.68 25.30 -0.80
C ASP A 281 9.17 24.51 -2.02
N ASP A 282 10.18 23.66 -1.83
CA ASP A 282 10.72 22.84 -2.90
C ASP A 282 9.73 21.77 -3.34
N MET A 283 9.30 21.83 -4.60
CA MET A 283 8.33 20.90 -5.19
C MET A 283 8.82 19.45 -5.16
N SER A 284 10.11 19.22 -5.43
CA SER A 284 10.67 17.86 -5.45
C SER A 284 10.73 17.27 -4.04
N GLN A 285 10.98 18.09 -3.02
CA GLN A 285 10.92 17.67 -1.63
C GLN A 285 9.48 17.35 -1.20
N ALA A 286 8.51 18.20 -1.58
CA ALA A 286 7.09 17.95 -1.32
C ALA A 286 6.61 16.62 -1.94
N VAL A 287 7.05 16.33 -3.18
CA VAL A 287 6.75 15.05 -3.86
C VAL A 287 7.42 13.91 -3.12
N SER A 288 8.71 14.02 -2.79
CA SER A 288 9.47 13.01 -2.04
C SER A 288 8.78 12.61 -0.72
N ASP A 289 8.35 13.59 0.07
CA ASP A 289 7.63 13.33 1.33
C ASP A 289 6.22 12.79 1.12
N ALA A 290 5.53 13.15 0.04
CA ALA A 290 4.24 12.53 -0.27
C ALA A 290 4.36 11.01 -0.46
N PHE A 291 5.50 10.54 -1.00
CA PHE A 291 5.83 9.11 -1.07
C PHE A 291 6.32 8.55 0.27
N ARG A 292 6.97 9.35 1.11
CA ARG A 292 7.45 8.92 2.44
C ARG A 292 6.31 8.47 3.36
N TYR A 293 5.22 9.22 3.40
CA TYR A 293 4.15 9.02 4.38
C TYR A 293 2.90 8.35 3.79
N SER A 294 2.13 7.67 4.65
CA SER A 294 0.94 6.91 4.24
C SER A 294 -0.29 7.77 3.89
N LYS A 295 -0.30 9.05 4.31
CA LYS A 295 -1.46 9.95 4.17
C LYS A 295 -1.06 11.30 3.58
N LEU A 296 -1.89 11.82 2.68
CA LEU A 296 -1.70 13.10 2.00
C LEU A 296 -2.98 13.96 2.07
N ILE A 297 -2.84 15.21 2.46
CA ILE A 297 -3.91 16.21 2.41
C ILE A 297 -3.59 17.21 1.30
N LEU A 298 -4.54 17.39 0.39
CA LEU A 298 -4.46 18.38 -0.68
C LEU A 298 -5.38 19.54 -0.36
N ALA A 299 -4.79 20.74 -0.21
CA ALA A 299 -5.52 21.93 0.18
C ALA A 299 -5.32 23.07 -0.84
N THR A 300 -6.36 23.46 -1.58
CA THR A 300 -6.22 24.50 -2.61
C THR A 300 -7.49 25.32 -2.80
N THR A 301 -7.33 26.45 -3.50
CA THR A 301 -8.47 27.24 -3.95
C THR A 301 -8.88 26.81 -5.35
N THR A 302 -10.16 26.98 -5.66
CA THR A 302 -10.61 27.02 -7.05
C THR A 302 -10.00 28.26 -7.72
N TYR A 303 -9.37 28.06 -8.88
CA TYR A 303 -8.67 29.08 -9.64
C TYR A 303 -8.93 28.88 -11.14
N ASN A 304 -9.52 29.86 -11.82
CA ASN A 304 -9.87 29.77 -13.25
C ASN A 304 -10.71 28.54 -13.62
N ALA A 305 -11.75 28.24 -12.84
CA ALA A 305 -12.55 27.01 -12.95
C ALA A 305 -11.72 25.70 -12.89
N SER A 306 -10.50 25.80 -12.36
CA SER A 306 -9.53 24.73 -12.12
C SER A 306 -9.00 24.82 -10.68
N ILE A 307 -7.84 24.23 -10.43
CA ILE A 307 -7.06 24.37 -9.20
C ILE A 307 -5.87 25.31 -9.40
N TYR A 308 -5.30 25.80 -8.30
CA TYR A 308 -4.13 26.69 -8.36
C TYR A 308 -2.92 26.03 -9.07
N PRO A 309 -2.14 26.75 -9.89
CA PRO A 309 -1.11 26.15 -10.76
C PRO A 309 -0.11 25.24 -10.04
N PHE A 310 0.40 25.64 -8.87
CA PHE A 310 1.36 24.80 -8.12
C PHE A 310 0.73 23.52 -7.56
N MET A 311 -0.57 23.51 -7.24
CA MET A 311 -1.28 22.28 -6.88
C MET A 311 -1.48 21.38 -8.11
N ASN A 312 -1.73 21.98 -9.28
CA ASN A 312 -1.82 21.25 -10.54
C ASN A 312 -0.49 20.56 -10.88
N ASP A 313 0.62 21.28 -10.78
CA ASP A 313 1.97 20.75 -11.00
C ASP A 313 2.29 19.62 -10.02
N PHE A 314 2.02 19.82 -8.72
CA PHE A 314 2.23 18.80 -7.70
C PHE A 314 1.47 17.50 -7.99
N ILE A 315 0.16 17.57 -8.27
CA ILE A 315 -0.64 16.37 -8.58
C ILE A 315 -0.18 15.73 -9.89
N THR A 316 0.18 16.53 -10.91
CA THR A 316 0.68 16.01 -12.19
C THR A 316 1.95 15.19 -11.96
N ARG A 317 2.90 15.72 -11.18
CA ARG A 317 4.12 15.01 -10.80
C ARG A 317 3.81 13.72 -10.04
N LEU A 318 2.90 13.74 -9.06
CA LEU A 318 2.50 12.50 -8.37
C LEU A 318 1.97 11.43 -9.34
N VAL A 319 1.12 11.83 -10.29
CA VAL A 319 0.56 10.92 -11.29
C VAL A 319 1.64 10.38 -12.23
N GLU A 320 2.56 11.23 -12.69
CA GLU A 320 3.68 10.83 -13.56
C GLU A 320 4.62 9.84 -12.90
N HIS A 321 4.82 9.96 -11.59
CA HIS A 321 5.63 9.06 -10.76
C HIS A 321 4.84 7.86 -10.22
N ASN A 322 3.64 7.59 -10.77
CA ASN A 322 2.81 6.44 -10.42
C ASN A 322 2.49 6.36 -8.90
N TYR A 323 2.17 7.49 -8.29
CA TYR A 323 1.74 7.57 -6.89
C TYR A 323 0.53 6.67 -6.60
N GLN A 324 0.60 5.87 -5.53
CA GLN A 324 -0.41 4.86 -5.20
C GLN A 324 -0.29 4.35 -3.75
N ASN A 325 -1.28 3.59 -3.28
CA ASN A 325 -1.35 3.00 -1.92
C ASN A 325 -1.36 4.07 -0.81
N ARG A 326 -2.25 5.05 -0.91
CA ARG A 326 -2.27 6.21 -0.01
C ARG A 326 -3.68 6.58 0.38
N THR A 327 -3.83 7.08 1.60
CA THR A 327 -5.07 7.73 2.04
C THR A 327 -5.00 9.22 1.73
N VAL A 328 -6.02 9.78 1.08
CA VAL A 328 -6.01 11.18 0.61
C VAL A 328 -7.21 11.96 1.13
N GLY A 329 -6.95 13.11 1.76
CA GLY A 329 -7.95 14.07 2.22
C GLY A 329 -7.94 15.37 1.42
N LEU A 330 -9.08 16.06 1.37
CA LEU A 330 -9.24 17.28 0.55
C LEU A 330 -9.76 18.46 1.37
N ILE A 331 -9.11 19.60 1.18
CA ILE A 331 -9.59 20.91 1.61
C ILE A 331 -9.75 21.77 0.37
N GLU A 332 -10.98 22.21 0.08
CA GLU A 332 -11.22 23.17 -1.01
C GLU A 332 -11.66 24.53 -0.48
N ASN A 333 -11.25 25.58 -1.20
CA ASN A 333 -11.72 26.95 -0.98
C ASN A 333 -12.29 27.53 -2.28
N GLY A 334 -13.45 28.19 -2.20
CA GLY A 334 -14.08 28.89 -3.33
C GLY A 334 -15.07 29.95 -2.87
N THR A 335 -15.58 30.78 -3.78
CA THR A 335 -16.49 31.90 -3.43
C THR A 335 -17.82 31.92 -4.20
N TRP A 336 -17.90 31.35 -5.40
CA TRP A 336 -19.15 31.32 -6.19
C TRP A 336 -19.36 30.04 -6.99
N ALA A 337 -18.30 29.26 -7.22
CA ALA A 337 -18.37 27.96 -7.90
C ALA A 337 -17.13 27.12 -7.52
N PRO A 338 -17.04 26.56 -6.30
CA PRO A 338 -15.93 25.70 -5.93
C PRO A 338 -15.92 24.42 -6.77
N LEU A 339 -14.76 24.13 -7.37
CA LEU A 339 -14.52 22.94 -8.21
C LEU A 339 -13.24 22.19 -7.79
N ALA A 340 -12.45 22.75 -6.87
CA ALA A 340 -11.13 22.26 -6.56
C ALA A 340 -11.13 20.79 -6.08
N ALA A 341 -12.02 20.39 -5.19
CA ALA A 341 -12.06 19.00 -4.72
C ALA A 341 -12.38 18.02 -5.86
N LYS A 342 -13.33 18.37 -6.73
CA LYS A 342 -13.68 17.57 -7.91
C LYS A 342 -12.48 17.41 -8.84
N ILE A 343 -11.79 18.51 -9.14
CA ILE A 343 -10.67 18.51 -10.08
C ILE A 343 -9.45 17.77 -9.53
N MET A 344 -9.15 17.90 -8.23
CA MET A 344 -8.10 17.11 -7.60
C MET A 344 -8.41 15.60 -7.68
N LYS A 345 -9.66 15.18 -7.42
CA LYS A 345 -10.06 13.77 -7.58
C LYS A 345 -9.93 13.29 -9.03
N GLU A 346 -10.36 14.09 -9.99
CA GLU A 346 -10.26 13.75 -11.42
C GLU A 346 -8.80 13.60 -11.86
N MET A 347 -7.92 14.52 -11.47
CA MET A 347 -6.49 14.44 -11.79
C MET A 347 -5.83 13.19 -11.19
N MET A 348 -6.17 12.84 -9.94
CA MET A 348 -5.66 11.65 -9.26
C MET A 348 -6.32 10.33 -9.70
N SER A 349 -7.29 10.34 -10.62
CA SER A 349 -8.01 9.12 -11.05
C SER A 349 -7.10 8.05 -11.67
N LYS A 350 -5.91 8.45 -12.17
CA LYS A 350 -4.89 7.54 -12.70
C LYS A 350 -4.04 6.89 -11.62
N CYS A 351 -4.02 7.43 -10.40
CA CYS A 351 -3.35 6.85 -9.25
C CYS A 351 -4.11 5.59 -8.80
N LYS A 352 -3.37 4.54 -8.45
CA LYS A 352 -3.95 3.26 -8.03
C LYS A 352 -4.12 3.24 -6.50
N LYS A 353 -5.14 2.53 -6.01
CA LYS A 353 -5.32 2.26 -4.57
C LYS A 353 -5.22 3.53 -3.72
N ILE A 354 -5.98 4.56 -4.13
CA ILE A 354 -6.16 5.77 -3.36
C ILE A 354 -7.44 5.63 -2.54
N ASP A 355 -7.30 5.65 -1.23
CA ASP A 355 -8.41 5.64 -0.29
C ASP A 355 -8.76 7.08 0.08
N TRP A 356 -9.92 7.56 -0.35
CA TRP A 356 -10.36 8.91 -0.03
C TRP A 356 -10.93 8.97 1.38
N LEU A 357 -10.55 10.01 2.14
CA LEU A 357 -11.22 10.31 3.41
C LEU A 357 -12.71 10.52 3.18
N LYS A 358 -13.52 10.10 4.15
CA LYS A 358 -14.96 10.35 4.18
C LYS A 358 -15.24 11.83 4.43
N ASN A 359 -14.45 12.46 5.30
CA ASN A 359 -14.60 13.86 5.65
C ASN A 359 -13.72 14.76 4.77
N SER A 360 -14.31 15.81 4.21
CA SER A 360 -13.63 16.87 3.45
C SER A 360 -14.01 18.26 3.99
N VAL A 361 -13.11 19.22 3.83
CA VAL A 361 -13.31 20.60 4.32
C VAL A 361 -13.67 21.50 3.14
N HIS A 362 -14.79 22.21 3.23
CA HIS A 362 -15.34 23.05 2.16
C HIS A 362 -15.44 24.51 2.62
N ILE A 363 -14.43 25.30 2.29
CA ILE A 363 -14.31 26.71 2.71
C ILE A 363 -14.98 27.62 1.68
N TRP A 364 -15.91 28.46 2.15
CA TRP A 364 -16.53 29.50 1.33
C TRP A 364 -15.91 30.87 1.63
N SER A 365 -14.89 31.23 0.86
CA SER A 365 -14.02 32.42 0.97
C SER A 365 -13.17 32.47 2.25
N SER A 366 -13.81 32.37 3.41
CA SER A 366 -13.20 32.51 4.73
C SER A 366 -13.54 31.34 5.64
N VAL A 367 -12.59 30.92 6.47
CA VAL A 367 -12.81 29.89 7.51
C VAL A 367 -13.87 30.36 8.51
N LYS A 368 -14.89 29.52 8.73
CA LYS A 368 -15.97 29.73 9.71
C LYS A 368 -16.04 28.56 10.69
N GLU A 369 -16.92 28.66 11.67
CA GLU A 369 -17.14 27.62 12.68
C GLU A 369 -17.49 26.26 12.07
N GLU A 370 -18.30 26.25 11.01
CA GLU A 370 -18.63 25.02 10.28
C GLU A 370 -17.37 24.34 9.70
N ASN A 371 -16.42 25.13 9.20
CA ASN A 371 -15.17 24.58 8.68
C ASN A 371 -14.29 24.02 9.80
N ARG A 372 -14.35 24.58 11.01
CA ARG A 372 -13.63 24.04 12.17
C ARG A 372 -14.16 22.66 12.53
N LYS A 373 -15.47 22.46 12.55
CA LYS A 373 -16.09 21.14 12.75
C LYS A 373 -15.72 20.14 11.66
N GLN A 374 -15.63 20.58 10.40
CA GLN A 374 -15.15 19.73 9.31
C GLN A 374 -13.68 19.33 9.49
N ILE A 375 -12.85 20.25 9.98
CA ILE A 375 -11.45 19.97 10.32
C ILE A 375 -11.38 18.99 11.49
N ASP A 376 -12.19 19.16 12.54
CA ASP A 376 -12.28 18.22 13.68
C ASP A 376 -12.62 16.80 13.20
N ALA A 377 -13.67 16.66 12.37
CA ALA A 377 -14.09 15.37 11.82
C ALA A 377 -13.00 14.72 10.94
N MET A 378 -12.29 15.52 10.14
CA MET A 378 -11.15 15.05 9.34
C MET A 378 -9.99 14.59 10.23
N THR A 379 -9.68 15.34 11.30
CA THR A 379 -8.66 14.98 12.28
C THR A 379 -8.99 13.66 12.97
N GLU A 380 -10.23 13.48 13.44
CA GLU A 380 -10.67 12.24 14.07
C GLU A 380 -10.51 11.02 13.15
N GLU A 381 -10.86 11.18 11.86
CA GLU A 381 -10.69 10.13 10.87
C GLU A 381 -9.20 9.79 10.63
N LEU A 382 -8.36 10.82 10.47
CA LEU A 382 -6.91 10.67 10.21
C LEU A 382 -6.14 10.08 11.39
N CYS A 383 -6.54 10.44 12.62
CA CYS A 383 -5.88 10.04 13.85
C CYS A 383 -6.51 8.82 14.52
N LYS A 384 -7.60 8.25 13.99
CA LYS A 384 -8.31 7.12 14.60
C LYS A 384 -7.39 5.97 15.03
N GLU A 385 -6.49 5.56 14.14
CA GLU A 385 -5.54 4.48 14.43
C GLU A 385 -4.46 4.89 15.44
N TYR A 386 -4.00 6.15 15.39
CA TYR A 386 -3.01 6.66 16.34
C TYR A 386 -3.61 6.73 17.74
N ILE A 387 -4.83 7.25 17.86
CA ILE A 387 -5.61 7.29 19.10
C ILE A 387 -5.84 5.89 19.66
N ALA A 388 -6.21 4.93 18.80
CA ALA A 388 -6.46 3.55 19.22
C ALA A 388 -5.18 2.82 19.71
N LYS A 389 -4.01 3.19 19.19
CA LYS A 389 -2.70 2.64 19.62
C LYS A 389 -2.16 3.37 20.86
N ASP A 390 -2.59 4.59 21.13
CA ASP A 390 -2.11 5.40 22.25
C ASP A 390 -2.69 4.92 23.59
N ASN A 391 -1.82 4.72 24.59
CA ASN A 391 -2.21 4.17 25.88
C ASN A 391 -3.13 5.08 26.71
N SER A 392 -3.08 6.39 26.47
CA SER A 392 -3.83 7.42 27.19
C SER A 392 -5.11 7.84 26.47
N LEU A 393 -5.11 7.87 25.14
CA LEU A 393 -6.23 8.33 24.31
C LEU A 393 -7.20 7.20 23.90
N ALA A 394 -6.75 5.94 23.92
CA ALA A 394 -7.59 4.83 23.45
C ALA A 394 -8.85 4.62 24.31
N ASN A 395 -10.00 4.43 23.64
CA ASN A 395 -11.21 3.93 24.30
C ASN A 395 -11.07 2.43 24.60
N LYS A 396 -10.68 2.11 25.84
CA LYS A 396 -10.47 0.73 26.29
C LYS A 396 -11.76 -0.09 26.50
N ASN A 397 -12.93 0.51 26.28
CA ASN A 397 -14.24 -0.10 26.51
C ASN A 397 -15.10 -0.21 25.23
N ASP A 398 -14.53 -0.08 24.05
CA ASP A 398 -15.25 -0.27 22.78
C ASP A 398 -15.49 -1.76 22.48
N MET A 399 -16.63 -2.28 22.93
CA MET A 399 -17.02 -3.68 22.71
C MET A 399 -17.37 -3.99 21.24
N THR A 400 -17.43 -3.00 20.34
CA THR A 400 -17.56 -3.28 18.90
C THR A 400 -16.34 -4.00 18.35
N ALA A 401 -15.22 -4.03 19.08
CA ALA A 401 -14.07 -4.89 18.80
C ALA A 401 -14.48 -6.38 18.67
N LEU A 402 -15.45 -6.86 19.46
CA LEU A 402 -15.95 -8.24 19.35
C LEU A 402 -16.63 -8.52 18.01
N PHE A 403 -17.24 -7.51 17.38
CA PHE A 403 -17.83 -7.63 16.05
C PHE A 403 -16.79 -7.68 14.92
N ARG A 404 -15.49 -7.57 15.23
CA ARG A 404 -14.39 -7.79 14.28
C ARG A 404 -13.97 -9.25 14.21
N ILE A 405 -14.47 -10.10 15.09
CA ILE A 405 -14.33 -11.56 14.98
C ILE A 405 -15.16 -12.03 13.77
N GLY A 406 -14.54 -12.80 12.88
CA GLY A 406 -15.21 -13.35 11.72
C GLY A 406 -16.24 -14.42 12.13
N TYR A 407 -17.51 -14.21 11.76
CA TYR A 407 -18.58 -15.17 11.98
C TYR A 407 -19.23 -15.54 10.65
N GLY A 408 -19.40 -16.84 10.39
CA GLY A 408 -20.35 -17.31 9.39
C GLY A 408 -21.79 -17.26 9.91
N LEU A 409 -22.76 -17.46 9.04
CA LEU A 409 -24.16 -17.64 9.39
C LEU A 409 -24.64 -19.02 8.96
N TYR A 410 -25.29 -19.71 9.89
CA TYR A 410 -25.62 -21.12 9.76
C TYR A 410 -27.07 -21.36 10.17
N VAL A 411 -27.73 -22.32 9.53
CA VAL A 411 -28.97 -22.91 10.09
C VAL A 411 -28.59 -24.21 10.78
N VAL A 412 -28.81 -24.28 12.10
CA VAL A 412 -28.66 -25.53 12.85
C VAL A 412 -30.01 -26.22 12.94
N THR A 413 -30.09 -27.47 12.49
CA THR A 413 -31.33 -28.26 12.50
C THR A 413 -31.27 -29.37 13.55
N SER A 414 -32.44 -29.68 14.10
CA SER A 414 -32.66 -30.62 15.20
C SER A 414 -34.05 -31.22 15.11
N ASN A 415 -34.30 -32.34 15.77
CA ASN A 415 -35.61 -32.98 15.82
C ASN A 415 -35.82 -33.62 17.20
N ASP A 416 -36.96 -33.36 17.83
CA ASP A 416 -37.29 -33.83 19.19
C ASP A 416 -37.95 -35.22 19.25
N GLY A 417 -37.94 -35.94 18.12
CA GLY A 417 -38.66 -37.20 17.89
C GLY A 417 -40.08 -37.00 17.34
N LYS A 418 -40.60 -35.77 17.31
CA LYS A 418 -41.96 -35.46 16.83
C LYS A 418 -41.96 -34.47 15.67
N LYS A 419 -41.10 -33.45 15.72
CA LYS A 419 -41.05 -32.40 14.70
C LYS A 419 -39.63 -31.93 14.40
N ASP A 420 -39.41 -31.58 13.13
CA ASP A 420 -38.18 -30.94 12.68
C ASP A 420 -38.17 -29.47 13.13
N ASN A 421 -36.98 -28.97 13.47
CA ASN A 421 -36.77 -27.61 13.94
C ASN A 421 -35.42 -27.07 13.48
N GLY A 422 -35.32 -25.75 13.32
CA GLY A 422 -34.10 -25.06 12.90
C GLY A 422 -33.94 -23.71 13.59
N LEU A 423 -32.71 -23.23 13.72
CA LEU A 423 -32.42 -21.86 14.15
C LEU A 423 -31.20 -21.28 13.41
N ILE A 424 -31.13 -19.96 13.35
CA ILE A 424 -29.91 -19.26 12.91
C ILE A 424 -28.89 -19.23 14.05
N VAL A 425 -27.65 -19.59 13.74
CA VAL A 425 -26.49 -19.51 14.63
C VAL A 425 -25.36 -18.82 13.87
N ASN A 426 -24.57 -17.98 14.55
CA ASN A 426 -23.37 -17.35 13.99
C ASN A 426 -22.07 -17.89 14.62
N THR A 427 -22.17 -18.69 15.67
CA THR A 427 -21.03 -19.19 16.44
C THR A 427 -20.86 -20.68 16.18
N VAL A 428 -20.24 -21.00 15.05
CA VAL A 428 -19.78 -22.34 14.68
C VAL A 428 -18.29 -22.26 14.34
N THR A 429 -17.48 -23.17 14.88
CA THR A 429 -16.05 -23.22 14.58
C THR A 429 -15.53 -24.66 14.55
N GLN A 430 -14.60 -24.95 13.64
CA GLN A 430 -13.87 -26.21 13.66
C GLN A 430 -12.81 -26.15 14.76
N LEU A 431 -12.79 -27.16 15.63
CA LEU A 431 -11.85 -27.24 16.75
C LEU A 431 -10.61 -28.05 16.41
N THR A 432 -10.77 -29.16 15.68
CA THR A 432 -9.67 -30.07 15.30
C THR A 432 -9.95 -30.69 13.92
N ASP A 433 -8.89 -31.08 13.21
CA ASP A 433 -8.93 -31.79 11.92
C ASP A 433 -8.69 -33.31 12.06
N ASN A 434 -8.07 -33.76 13.15
CA ASN A 434 -7.91 -35.19 13.46
C ASN A 434 -8.06 -35.50 14.97
N PRO A 435 -9.22 -36.03 15.42
CA PRO A 435 -10.45 -36.25 14.65
C PRO A 435 -11.15 -34.92 14.31
N TYR A 436 -12.00 -34.90 13.29
CA TYR A 436 -12.82 -33.72 12.96
C TYR A 436 -13.80 -33.39 14.10
N ARG A 437 -13.65 -32.20 14.69
CA ARG A 437 -14.55 -31.69 15.73
C ARG A 437 -15.03 -30.28 15.42
N VAL A 438 -16.30 -30.02 15.74
CA VAL A 438 -16.95 -28.72 15.56
C VAL A 438 -17.59 -28.28 16.87
N ALA A 439 -17.42 -27.02 17.24
CA ALA A 439 -18.17 -26.38 18.32
C ALA A 439 -19.34 -25.57 17.75
N VAL A 440 -20.51 -25.69 18.38
CA VAL A 440 -21.71 -24.91 18.08
C VAL A 440 -22.24 -24.29 19.38
N ASN A 441 -22.30 -22.96 19.44
CA ASN A 441 -22.84 -22.26 20.61
C ASN A 441 -24.29 -21.85 20.35
N ILE A 442 -25.17 -22.20 21.29
CA ILE A 442 -26.61 -21.94 21.18
C ILE A 442 -27.11 -21.31 22.47
N ASN A 443 -27.83 -20.19 22.36
CA ASN A 443 -28.51 -19.56 23.50
C ASN A 443 -29.51 -20.55 24.12
N LYS A 444 -29.48 -20.70 25.44
CA LYS A 444 -30.32 -21.64 26.21
C LYS A 444 -31.82 -21.37 26.10
N GLU A 445 -32.24 -20.16 25.71
CA GLU A 445 -33.65 -19.82 25.50
C GLU A 445 -34.20 -20.43 24.20
N ASN A 446 -33.34 -20.75 23.23
CA ASN A 446 -33.76 -21.33 21.96
C ASN A 446 -34.24 -22.77 22.13
N TYR A 447 -35.33 -23.11 21.44
CA TYR A 447 -35.89 -24.47 21.49
C TYR A 447 -34.86 -25.54 21.10
N SER A 448 -34.08 -25.25 20.05
CA SER A 448 -33.06 -26.16 19.54
C SER A 448 -31.99 -26.50 20.57
N HIS A 449 -31.67 -25.60 21.52
CA HIS A 449 -30.71 -25.90 22.59
C HIS A 449 -31.18 -27.11 23.40
N HIS A 450 -32.43 -27.09 23.88
CA HIS A 450 -32.98 -28.19 24.67
C HIS A 450 -33.13 -29.48 23.86
N VAL A 451 -33.57 -29.37 22.60
CA VAL A 451 -33.71 -30.54 21.72
C VAL A 451 -32.37 -31.22 21.53
N ILE A 452 -31.33 -30.45 21.20
CA ILE A 452 -29.97 -30.97 20.99
C ILE A 452 -29.37 -31.53 22.28
N GLN A 453 -29.60 -30.87 23.42
CA GLN A 453 -29.15 -31.37 24.71
C GLN A 453 -29.81 -32.71 25.06
N GLN A 454 -31.05 -32.95 24.63
CA GLN A 454 -31.76 -34.21 24.83
C GLN A 454 -31.33 -35.29 23.83
N THR A 455 -31.15 -34.95 22.56
CA THR A 455 -30.98 -35.93 21.47
C THR A 455 -29.51 -36.24 21.19
N GLY A 456 -28.60 -35.33 21.53
CA GLY A 456 -27.17 -35.46 21.27
C GLY A 456 -26.79 -35.39 19.79
N ILE A 457 -27.68 -34.96 18.89
CA ILE A 457 -27.40 -34.84 17.45
C ILE A 457 -27.94 -33.52 16.89
N MET A 458 -27.25 -32.98 15.89
CA MET A 458 -27.68 -31.78 15.14
C MET A 458 -27.10 -31.81 13.72
N ASN A 459 -27.63 -31.01 12.79
CA ASN A 459 -26.88 -30.64 11.58
C ASN A 459 -26.56 -29.16 11.59
N VAL A 460 -25.44 -28.79 10.97
CA VAL A 460 -25.08 -27.42 10.64
C VAL A 460 -25.19 -27.25 9.14
N ASN A 461 -25.95 -26.25 8.70
CA ASN A 461 -26.11 -25.87 7.30
C ASN A 461 -25.43 -24.51 7.09
N CYS A 462 -24.37 -24.48 6.28
CA CYS A 462 -23.63 -23.26 5.97
C CYS A 462 -24.41 -22.44 4.94
N LEU A 463 -24.98 -21.31 5.36
CA LEU A 463 -25.73 -20.46 4.43
C LEU A 463 -24.78 -19.85 3.40
N SER A 464 -25.18 -19.80 2.15
CA SER A 464 -24.47 -19.11 1.08
C SER A 464 -24.94 -17.67 0.93
N VAL A 465 -24.13 -16.82 0.28
CA VAL A 465 -24.42 -15.38 0.09
C VAL A 465 -25.69 -15.07 -0.72
N ASP A 466 -26.26 -16.07 -1.41
CA ASP A 466 -27.54 -15.98 -2.12
C ASP A 466 -28.77 -16.22 -1.22
N ALA A 467 -28.57 -16.56 0.06
CA ALA A 467 -29.66 -16.78 1.01
C ALA A 467 -30.49 -15.49 1.21
N PRO A 468 -31.78 -15.49 0.82
CA PRO A 468 -32.61 -14.30 0.95
C PRO A 468 -32.97 -14.03 2.41
N PHE A 469 -33.38 -12.78 2.70
CA PHE A 469 -33.80 -12.38 4.05
C PHE A 469 -34.91 -13.27 4.64
N SER A 470 -35.76 -13.87 3.80
CA SER A 470 -36.83 -14.80 4.22
C SER A 470 -36.30 -16.03 4.98
N VAL A 471 -35.10 -16.52 4.65
CA VAL A 471 -34.46 -17.62 5.40
C VAL A 471 -34.23 -17.21 6.87
N PHE A 472 -33.76 -15.97 7.08
CA PHE A 472 -33.54 -15.43 8.43
C PHE A 472 -34.86 -15.15 9.15
N GLN A 473 -35.91 -14.74 8.43
CA GLN A 473 -37.24 -14.58 9.01
C GLN A 473 -37.82 -15.92 9.49
N GLN A 474 -37.62 -16.98 8.72
CA GLN A 474 -38.14 -18.32 9.01
C GLN A 474 -37.39 -18.99 10.16
N PHE A 475 -36.05 -18.98 10.13
CA PHE A 475 -35.24 -19.69 11.13
C PHE A 475 -34.78 -18.83 12.30
N GLY A 476 -34.65 -17.50 12.13
CA GLY A 476 -34.10 -16.59 13.14
C GLY A 476 -35.14 -15.82 13.97
N PHE A 477 -36.32 -15.50 13.43
CA PHE A 477 -37.31 -14.63 14.11
C PHE A 477 -38.55 -15.36 14.64
N GLN A 478 -38.56 -16.69 14.55
CA GLN A 478 -39.68 -17.51 14.98
C GLN A 478 -39.22 -18.58 15.97
N SER A 479 -40.07 -18.94 16.92
CA SER A 479 -39.79 -20.02 17.86
C SER A 479 -40.29 -21.35 17.32
N GLY A 480 -39.41 -22.35 17.26
CA GLY A 480 -39.79 -23.72 16.91
C GLY A 480 -40.73 -24.38 17.91
N ARG A 481 -40.98 -23.77 19.08
CA ARG A 481 -41.99 -24.25 20.04
C ARG A 481 -43.40 -24.10 19.45
N THR A 482 -43.66 -23.01 18.72
CA THR A 482 -45.00 -22.61 18.29
C THR A 482 -45.21 -22.68 16.78
N VAL A 483 -44.15 -22.62 15.98
CA VAL A 483 -44.25 -22.62 14.51
C VAL A 483 -43.53 -23.83 13.91
N ASP A 484 -44.16 -24.44 12.91
CA ASP A 484 -43.49 -25.39 12.01
C ASP A 484 -42.66 -24.62 10.98
N LYS A 485 -41.36 -24.56 11.20
CA LYS A 485 -40.41 -23.82 10.35
C LYS A 485 -40.11 -24.51 9.02
N PHE A 486 -40.56 -25.74 8.82
CA PHE A 486 -40.35 -26.49 7.57
C PHE A 486 -41.66 -26.72 6.79
N ALA A 487 -42.76 -26.13 7.26
CA ALA A 487 -44.04 -26.20 6.55
C ALA A 487 -43.92 -25.64 5.13
N GLY A 488 -44.22 -26.48 4.12
CA GLY A 488 -44.14 -26.10 2.70
C GLY A 488 -42.74 -26.20 2.08
N GLU A 489 -41.71 -26.58 2.86
CA GLU A 489 -40.35 -26.77 2.35
C GLU A 489 -40.14 -28.18 1.79
N LYS A 490 -39.20 -28.29 0.84
CA LYS A 490 -38.72 -29.60 0.38
C LYS A 490 -37.80 -30.20 1.45
N ILE A 491 -38.17 -31.39 1.95
CA ILE A 491 -37.44 -32.06 3.01
C ILE A 491 -36.36 -32.98 2.44
N ASN A 492 -35.10 -32.71 2.81
CA ASN A 492 -33.98 -33.63 2.61
C ASN A 492 -33.45 -34.10 3.97
N ARG A 493 -33.17 -35.40 4.12
CA ARG A 493 -32.64 -35.97 5.37
C ARG A 493 -31.23 -36.50 5.19
N SER A 494 -30.41 -36.26 6.21
CA SER A 494 -29.04 -36.75 6.33
C SER A 494 -28.98 -38.12 7.02
N GLY A 495 -27.80 -38.71 7.14
CA GLY A 495 -27.60 -40.04 7.72
C GLY A 495 -28.03 -40.17 9.19
N ASN A 496 -28.05 -39.07 9.95
CA ASN A 496 -28.53 -39.04 11.35
C ASN A 496 -30.06 -38.84 11.46
N GLY A 497 -30.78 -38.79 10.33
CA GLY A 497 -32.23 -38.61 10.27
C GLY A 497 -32.71 -37.15 10.36
N LEU A 498 -31.82 -36.19 10.61
CA LEU A 498 -32.19 -34.77 10.67
C LEU A 498 -32.25 -34.13 9.29
N VAL A 499 -33.07 -33.09 9.18
CA VAL A 499 -33.26 -32.31 7.95
C VAL A 499 -32.03 -31.46 7.65
N PHE A 500 -31.64 -31.34 6.39
CA PHE A 500 -30.74 -30.30 5.90
C PHE A 500 -31.43 -29.50 4.79
N LEU A 501 -31.04 -28.24 4.61
CA LEU A 501 -31.70 -27.32 3.69
C LEU A 501 -31.47 -27.73 2.23
N ASP A 502 -32.50 -27.59 1.38
CA ASP A 502 -32.43 -27.91 -0.06
C ASP A 502 -31.68 -26.84 -0.87
N LYS A 503 -31.76 -25.58 -0.42
CA LYS A 503 -31.24 -24.40 -1.14
C LYS A 503 -30.58 -23.43 -0.16
N TYR A 504 -29.87 -22.45 -0.72
CA TYR A 504 -29.23 -21.36 0.01
C TYR A 504 -28.15 -21.81 0.98
N ILE A 505 -27.54 -22.96 0.70
CA ILE A 505 -26.42 -23.50 1.45
C ILE A 505 -25.30 -23.92 0.51
N ASN A 506 -24.05 -23.70 0.93
CA ASN A 506 -22.89 -24.19 0.19
C ASN A 506 -22.31 -25.48 0.78
N ALA A 507 -22.64 -25.82 2.03
CA ALA A 507 -22.26 -27.06 2.67
C ALA A 507 -23.23 -27.42 3.80
N PHE A 508 -23.25 -28.69 4.19
CA PHE A 508 -23.82 -29.11 5.47
C PHE A 508 -23.01 -30.21 6.14
N MET A 509 -23.14 -30.32 7.47
CA MET A 509 -22.48 -31.34 8.28
C MET A 509 -23.46 -31.94 9.28
N SER A 510 -23.44 -33.27 9.43
CA SER A 510 -24.14 -33.99 10.50
C SER A 510 -23.21 -34.17 11.69
N LEU A 511 -23.69 -33.81 12.87
CA LEU A 511 -22.91 -33.73 14.09
C LEU A 511 -23.49 -34.61 15.19
N LYS A 512 -22.61 -35.22 15.97
CA LYS A 512 -22.94 -35.93 17.21
C LYS A 512 -22.25 -35.25 18.39
N VAL A 513 -23.00 -34.91 19.42
CA VAL A 513 -22.51 -34.23 20.63
C VAL A 513 -21.66 -35.20 21.44
N GLU A 514 -20.41 -34.81 21.69
CA GLU A 514 -19.46 -35.54 22.54
C GLU A 514 -19.32 -34.87 23.91
N GLN A 515 -19.42 -33.54 23.97
CA GLN A 515 -19.28 -32.78 25.20
C GLN A 515 -20.17 -31.53 25.18
N TYR A 516 -20.67 -31.17 26.36
CA TYR A 516 -21.41 -29.93 26.61
C TYR A 516 -20.64 -29.05 27.60
N VAL A 517 -20.53 -27.76 27.30
CA VAL A 517 -19.93 -26.76 28.19
C VAL A 517 -20.94 -25.63 28.43
N ASP A 518 -21.18 -25.30 29.70
CA ASP A 518 -22.03 -24.19 30.11
C ASP A 518 -21.26 -22.87 30.10
N LEU A 519 -21.75 -21.88 29.35
CA LEU A 519 -21.16 -20.54 29.22
C LEU A 519 -22.08 -19.44 29.81
N GLY A 520 -22.99 -19.79 30.72
CA GLY A 520 -23.99 -18.88 31.26
C GLY A 520 -25.22 -18.80 30.37
N THR A 521 -25.31 -17.79 29.49
CA THR A 521 -26.49 -17.60 28.60
C THR A 521 -26.51 -18.57 27.42
N HIS A 522 -25.35 -19.14 27.06
CA HIS A 522 -25.20 -20.07 25.95
C HIS A 522 -24.67 -21.42 26.44
N GLY A 523 -24.99 -22.47 25.69
CA GLY A 523 -24.32 -23.76 25.79
C GLY A 523 -23.45 -24.01 24.56
N MET A 524 -22.22 -24.46 24.76
CA MET A 524 -21.33 -24.93 23.70
C MET A 524 -21.45 -26.45 23.57
N PHE A 525 -21.82 -26.90 22.39
CA PHE A 525 -21.82 -28.32 22.02
C PHE A 525 -20.57 -28.61 21.22
N ILE A 526 -19.70 -29.47 21.75
CA ILE A 526 -18.52 -29.98 21.05
C ILE A 526 -18.91 -31.32 20.43
N CYS A 527 -18.82 -31.38 19.11
CA CYS A 527 -19.36 -32.47 18.32
C CYS A 527 -18.30 -33.16 17.48
N SER A 528 -18.44 -34.47 17.29
CA SER A 528 -17.79 -35.21 16.21
C SER A 528 -18.59 -35.03 14.91
N VAL A 529 -17.87 -34.97 13.78
CA VAL A 529 -18.49 -34.89 12.45
C VAL A 529 -18.74 -36.31 11.94
N THR A 530 -20.00 -36.67 11.71
CA THR A 530 -20.38 -38.00 11.22
C THR A 530 -20.64 -38.03 9.72
N GLU A 531 -20.92 -36.87 9.12
CA GLU A 531 -21.17 -36.70 7.68
C GLU A 531 -20.89 -35.23 7.31
N ALA A 532 -20.34 -35.00 6.12
CA ALA A 532 -20.19 -33.65 5.56
C ALA A 532 -20.38 -33.71 4.05
N ARG A 533 -21.06 -32.70 3.48
CA ARG A 533 -21.26 -32.57 2.03
C ARG A 533 -21.06 -31.12 1.59
N VAL A 534 -20.36 -30.95 0.48
CA VAL A 534 -20.32 -29.69 -0.27
C VAL A 534 -21.52 -29.68 -1.22
N MET A 535 -22.29 -28.58 -1.19
CA MET A 535 -23.53 -28.39 -1.93
C MET A 535 -23.37 -27.40 -3.09
N SER A 536 -22.42 -26.46 -2.99
CA SER A 536 -22.15 -25.42 -3.97
C SER A 536 -20.78 -24.78 -3.77
N ASP A 537 -20.24 -24.15 -4.81
CA ASP A 537 -19.02 -23.31 -4.74
C ASP A 537 -19.31 -21.84 -4.37
N GLN A 538 -20.56 -21.49 -4.06
CA GLN A 538 -20.92 -20.15 -3.58
C GLN A 538 -20.26 -19.83 -2.24
N ASP A 539 -19.90 -18.57 -2.02
CA ASP A 539 -19.30 -18.11 -0.77
C ASP A 539 -20.26 -18.28 0.43
N THR A 540 -19.69 -18.58 1.60
CA THR A 540 -20.45 -18.65 2.86
C THR A 540 -20.89 -17.24 3.28
N MET A 541 -22.16 -17.11 3.66
CA MET A 541 -22.72 -15.94 4.29
C MET A 541 -21.97 -15.63 5.58
N THR A 542 -21.25 -14.51 5.62
CA THR A 542 -20.68 -13.98 6.86
C THR A 542 -21.67 -13.04 7.53
N TYR A 543 -21.55 -12.87 8.85
CA TYR A 543 -22.35 -11.90 9.60
C TYR A 543 -22.17 -10.48 9.04
N THR A 544 -20.95 -10.10 8.67
CA THR A 544 -20.63 -8.82 8.02
C THR A 544 -21.35 -8.65 6.69
N TYR A 545 -21.30 -9.66 5.82
CA TYR A 545 -21.98 -9.62 4.52
C TYR A 545 -23.50 -9.50 4.69
N TYR A 546 -24.07 -10.25 5.62
CA TYR A 546 -25.49 -10.17 5.96
C TYR A 546 -25.93 -8.76 6.37
N GLN A 547 -25.18 -8.13 7.29
CA GLN A 547 -25.50 -6.77 7.77
C GLN A 547 -25.42 -5.72 6.64
N GLN A 548 -24.51 -5.89 5.68
CA GLN A 548 -24.28 -4.93 4.61
C GLN A 548 -25.27 -5.10 3.44
N ASN A 549 -25.60 -6.35 3.09
CA ASN A 549 -26.21 -6.69 1.81
C ASN A 549 -27.57 -7.41 1.89
N VAL A 550 -27.89 -8.07 3.02
CA VAL A 550 -29.08 -8.94 3.11
C VAL A 550 -30.11 -8.43 4.11
N LYS A 551 -29.65 -7.93 5.26
CA LYS A 551 -30.54 -7.31 6.26
C LYS A 551 -31.18 -6.07 5.63
N PRO A 552 -32.52 -5.97 5.58
CA PRO A 552 -33.20 -4.79 5.09
C PRO A 552 -32.74 -3.56 5.85
N LYS A 553 -32.30 -2.55 5.11
CA LYS A 553 -32.03 -1.23 5.69
C LYS A 553 -33.38 -0.57 5.98
N PRO A 554 -33.58 0.01 7.17
CA PRO A 554 -34.82 0.71 7.45
C PRO A 554 -34.96 1.92 6.49
N GLU A 555 -36.10 2.04 5.82
CA GLU A 555 -36.42 3.17 4.96
C GLU A 555 -37.11 4.25 5.80
N THR A 556 -36.30 5.15 6.36
CA THR A 556 -36.71 6.18 7.31
C THR A 556 -37.03 7.53 6.67
N ASP A 557 -36.71 7.73 5.39
CA ASP A 557 -36.91 9.01 4.71
C ASP A 557 -38.40 9.40 4.71
N GLY A 558 -38.70 10.55 5.33
CA GLY A 558 -40.05 11.13 5.42
C GLY A 558 -40.97 10.51 6.47
N LYS A 559 -40.49 9.54 7.27
CA LYS A 559 -41.29 8.89 8.33
C LYS A 559 -40.98 9.48 9.70
N LYS A 560 -41.99 9.56 10.57
CA LYS A 560 -41.86 9.97 11.97
C LYS A 560 -42.23 8.80 12.88
N GLY A 561 -41.42 8.55 13.90
CA GLY A 561 -41.67 7.50 14.88
C GLY A 561 -40.39 6.77 15.28
N PHE A 562 -40.47 5.46 15.44
CA PHE A 562 -39.40 4.63 15.99
C PHE A 562 -39.09 3.45 15.08
N VAL A 563 -37.82 3.09 14.97
CA VAL A 563 -37.33 1.96 14.17
C VAL A 563 -36.76 0.87 15.08
N CYS A 564 -37.14 -0.39 14.83
CA CYS A 564 -36.57 -1.55 15.50
C CYS A 564 -35.15 -1.82 14.98
N LYS A 565 -34.13 -1.71 15.84
CA LYS A 565 -32.71 -1.94 15.54
C LYS A 565 -32.42 -3.38 15.06
N VAL A 566 -33.28 -4.33 15.46
CA VAL A 566 -33.10 -5.75 15.15
C VAL A 566 -33.52 -6.10 13.73
N CYS A 567 -34.71 -5.66 13.29
CA CYS A 567 -35.27 -6.08 11.99
C CYS A 567 -35.71 -4.93 11.07
N GLY A 568 -35.58 -3.67 11.50
CA GLY A 568 -35.93 -2.49 10.71
C GLY A 568 -37.43 -2.17 10.62
N TYR A 569 -38.27 -2.80 11.44
CA TYR A 569 -39.69 -2.45 11.52
C TYR A 569 -39.87 -1.00 12.01
N ILE A 570 -40.73 -0.23 11.35
CA ILE A 570 -41.03 1.15 11.71
C ILE A 570 -42.39 1.20 12.40
N TYR A 571 -42.40 1.75 13.61
CA TYR A 571 -43.58 2.16 14.34
C TYR A 571 -43.78 3.66 14.13
N GLU A 572 -44.86 4.05 13.45
CA GLU A 572 -45.21 5.46 13.22
C GLU A 572 -46.12 5.94 14.35
N GLY A 573 -45.57 6.75 15.25
CA GLY A 573 -46.26 7.31 16.42
C GLY A 573 -45.37 8.28 17.18
N ASP A 574 -45.97 9.22 17.91
CA ASP A 574 -45.24 10.28 18.63
C ASP A 574 -44.48 9.76 19.86
N GLU A 575 -44.99 8.70 20.50
CA GLU A 575 -44.38 8.02 21.64
C GLU A 575 -44.38 6.50 21.41
N LEU A 576 -43.32 5.82 21.86
CA LEU A 576 -43.22 4.36 21.77
C LEU A 576 -43.91 3.71 22.99
N PRO A 577 -44.93 2.86 22.80
CA PRO A 577 -45.57 2.16 23.92
C PRO A 577 -44.57 1.28 24.68
N GLU A 578 -44.57 1.33 26.01
CA GLU A 578 -43.66 0.52 26.85
C GLU A 578 -43.84 -1.00 26.66
N ASP A 579 -45.05 -1.43 26.27
CA ASP A 579 -45.43 -2.81 26.02
C ASP A 579 -45.34 -3.22 24.54
N ILE A 580 -44.79 -2.35 23.66
CA ILE A 580 -44.68 -2.68 22.24
C ILE A 580 -43.82 -3.92 22.04
N ILE A 581 -44.36 -4.87 21.27
CA ILE A 581 -43.64 -6.03 20.79
C ILE A 581 -43.55 -5.89 19.27
N CYS A 582 -42.33 -5.79 18.75
CA CYS A 582 -42.10 -5.67 17.32
C CYS A 582 -42.83 -6.79 16.57
N PRO A 583 -43.73 -6.49 15.61
CA PRO A 583 -44.54 -7.52 14.97
C PRO A 583 -43.71 -8.50 14.15
N LEU A 584 -42.53 -8.07 13.67
CA LEU A 584 -41.61 -8.87 12.86
C LEU A 584 -40.68 -9.75 13.71
N CYS A 585 -39.85 -9.19 14.60
CA CYS A 585 -38.86 -9.96 15.36
C CYS A 585 -39.27 -10.31 16.80
N LYS A 586 -40.41 -9.81 17.29
CA LYS A 586 -40.92 -10.03 18.66
C LYS A 586 -40.06 -9.47 19.80
N HIS A 587 -39.11 -8.58 19.49
CA HIS A 587 -38.37 -7.82 20.50
C HIS A 587 -39.22 -6.69 21.10
N GLY A 588 -38.94 -6.34 22.36
CA GLY A 588 -39.67 -5.31 23.10
C GLY A 588 -39.21 -3.88 22.81
N ALA A 589 -39.81 -2.91 23.50
CA ALA A 589 -39.55 -1.47 23.34
C ALA A 589 -38.05 -1.06 23.38
N VAL A 590 -37.23 -1.77 24.16
CA VAL A 590 -35.79 -1.51 24.32
C VAL A 590 -34.97 -1.60 23.02
N ASP A 591 -35.49 -2.32 22.04
CA ASP A 591 -34.85 -2.54 20.75
C ASP A 591 -35.29 -1.55 19.67
N PHE A 592 -36.09 -0.54 20.04
CA PHE A 592 -36.45 0.57 19.16
C PHE A 592 -35.60 1.81 19.43
N GLU A 593 -35.43 2.63 18.41
CA GLU A 593 -34.80 3.95 18.50
C GLU A 593 -35.59 4.98 17.68
N PRO A 594 -35.60 6.27 18.08
CA PRO A 594 -36.32 7.31 17.34
C PRO A 594 -35.69 7.53 15.96
N ILE A 595 -36.56 7.74 14.96
CA ILE A 595 -36.17 8.14 13.61
C ILE A 595 -35.82 9.63 13.65
N GLN A 596 -34.58 9.97 13.26
CA GLN A 596 -34.07 11.35 13.24
C GLN A 596 -34.52 12.14 12.02
#